data_AF-A0A1G9E7T2-F1
#
_entry.id   AF-A0A1G9E7T2-F1
#
_cell.length_a   1.000
_cell.length_b   1.000
_cell.length_c   1.000
_cell.angle_alpha   90.00
_cell.angle_beta   90.00
_cell.angle_gamma   90.00
#
_symmetry.space_group_name_H-M   'P 1'
#
loop_
_entity.id
_entity.type
_entity.pdbx_description
1 polymer ?
#
loop_
_entity_poly.entity_id
_entity_poly.type
_entity_poly.pdbx_seq_one_letter_code
_entity_poly.pdbx_strand_id
1 'polypeptide(L)'
;MRNVQRTSFAARDWMAAQAADLLPVEYFHVVFTLPAEIAQIAYWNKKAVYDLLFRASAETLTTIAADPKRLGARIGMTNVLHTWGSALTHHPHVHIIVPGGGLSPDSTRWIGCRPGVPGRHP
;
A
#
# COMPACT_ATOMS: atom_id res chain seq x y z
N MET A 1 -0.15 22.54 21.88
CA MET A 1 0.68 21.56 22.63
C MET A 1 0.83 20.32 21.77
N ARG A 2 2.03 20.10 21.19
CA ARG A 2 2.32 18.92 20.35
C ARG A 2 2.74 17.77 21.26
N ASN A 3 1.95 16.70 21.26
CA ASN A 3 2.24 15.48 21.99
C ASN A 3 3.25 14.63 21.19
N VAL A 4 4.52 15.07 21.14
CA VAL A 4 5.65 14.26 20.67
C VAL A 4 6.36 13.76 21.91
N GLN A 5 5.88 12.68 22.52
CA GLN A 5 6.58 12.02 23.61
C GLN A 5 7.16 10.67 23.15
N ARG A 6 8.49 10.69 23.05
CA ARG A 6 9.45 9.61 23.37
C ARG A 6 9.48 8.37 22.48
N THR A 7 9.97 8.53 21.25
CA THR A 7 10.81 7.48 20.64
C THR A 7 12.19 7.49 21.29
N SER A 8 12.65 6.32 21.77
CA SER A 8 14.01 6.16 22.31
C SER A 8 15.07 6.51 21.25
N PHE A 9 16.29 6.81 21.66
CA PHE A 9 17.40 6.99 20.71
C PHE A 9 17.52 5.77 19.78
N ALA A 10 17.45 4.55 20.33
CA ALA A 10 17.44 3.32 19.54
C ALA A 10 16.27 3.25 18.52
N ALA A 11 15.06 3.69 18.90
CA ALA A 11 13.93 3.72 17.96
C ALA A 11 14.14 4.75 16.84
N ARG A 12 14.76 5.90 17.14
CA ARG A 12 15.10 6.91 16.14
C ARG A 12 16.18 6.42 15.18
N ASP A 13 17.23 5.79 15.70
CA ASP A 13 18.32 5.24 14.90
C ASP A 13 17.80 4.12 13.99
N TRP A 14 16.94 3.24 14.52
CA TRP A 14 16.29 2.22 13.72
C TRP A 14 15.41 2.82 12.62
N MET A 15 14.55 3.80 12.93
CA MET A 15 13.73 4.47 11.90
C MET A 15 14.59 5.15 10.84
N ALA A 16 15.70 5.78 11.23
CA ALA A 16 16.62 6.41 10.29
C ALA A 16 17.28 5.38 9.37
N ALA A 17 17.68 4.23 9.90
CA ALA A 17 18.20 3.12 9.11
C ALA A 17 17.14 2.58 8.13
N GLN A 18 15.89 2.38 8.58
CA GLN A 18 14.81 1.95 7.69
C GLN A 18 14.48 2.98 6.61
N ALA A 19 14.51 4.28 6.94
CA ALA A 19 14.27 5.34 5.98
C ALA A 19 15.36 5.43 4.90
N ALA A 20 16.60 5.05 5.23
CA ALA A 20 17.70 5.03 4.28
C ALA A 20 17.54 3.94 3.19
N ASP A 21 16.77 2.89 3.46
CA ASP A 21 16.46 1.83 2.51
C ASP A 21 15.26 2.17 1.58
N LEU A 22 14.56 3.29 1.85
CA LEU A 22 13.42 3.72 1.03
C LEU A 22 13.88 4.54 -0.18
N LEU A 23 13.14 4.39 -1.27
CA LEU A 23 13.28 5.28 -2.41
C LEU A 23 12.88 6.70 -1.99
N PRO A 24 13.57 7.76 -2.45
CA PRO A 24 13.26 9.14 -2.11
C PRO A 24 12.04 9.65 -2.91
N VAL A 25 10.89 9.00 -2.71
CA VAL A 25 9.62 9.28 -3.39
C VAL A 25 8.49 9.35 -2.36
N GLU A 26 7.36 9.95 -2.75
CA GLU A 26 6.13 9.83 -1.95
C GLU A 26 5.68 8.36 -1.91
N TYR A 27 5.00 7.95 -0.84
CA TYR A 27 4.41 6.61 -0.72
C TYR A 27 2.92 6.74 -0.47
N PHE A 28 2.13 5.91 -1.14
CA PHE A 28 0.69 5.85 -1.00
C PHE A 28 0.29 4.61 -0.20
N HIS A 29 -0.63 4.78 0.75
CA HIS A 29 -1.26 3.69 1.47
C HIS A 29 -2.64 3.42 0.87
N VAL A 30 -2.81 2.27 0.24
CA VAL A 30 -4.07 1.85 -0.39
C VAL A 30 -4.63 0.66 0.38
N VAL A 31 -5.93 0.66 0.63
CA VAL A 31 -6.60 -0.42 1.35
C VAL A 31 -7.69 -1.03 0.48
N PHE A 32 -7.65 -2.34 0.32
CA PHE A 32 -8.73 -3.12 -0.27
C PHE A 32 -9.39 -3.97 0.79
N THR A 33 -10.69 -3.80 0.98
CA THR A 33 -11.48 -4.49 2.00
C THR A 33 -12.46 -5.44 1.33
N LEU A 34 -12.56 -6.68 1.83
CA LEU A 34 -13.61 -7.59 1.37
C LEU A 34 -14.99 -7.08 1.81
N PRO A 35 -15.99 -7.10 0.91
CA PRO A 35 -17.39 -6.91 1.30
C PRO A 35 -17.79 -7.89 2.41
N ALA A 36 -18.68 -7.47 3.30
CA ALA A 36 -19.03 -8.22 4.51
C ALA A 36 -19.56 -9.63 4.20
N GLU A 37 -20.34 -9.77 3.13
CA GLU A 37 -20.92 -11.03 2.66
C GLU A 37 -19.82 -12.02 2.22
N ILE A 38 -18.76 -11.51 1.58
CA ILE A 38 -17.62 -12.33 1.14
C ILE A 38 -16.67 -12.63 2.31
N ALA A 39 -16.53 -11.70 3.26
CA ALA A 39 -15.75 -11.92 4.47
C ALA A 39 -16.28 -13.13 5.26
N GLN A 40 -17.60 -13.30 5.36
CA GLN A 40 -18.21 -14.48 5.99
C GLN A 40 -17.82 -15.80 5.30
N ILE A 41 -17.71 -15.81 3.96
CA ILE A 41 -17.26 -16.99 3.20
C ILE A 41 -15.77 -17.27 3.46
N ALA A 42 -14.96 -16.22 3.63
CA ALA A 42 -13.52 -16.33 3.85
C ALA A 42 -13.18 -17.07 5.16
N TYR A 43 -14.06 -17.08 6.17
CA TYR A 43 -13.85 -17.88 7.38
C TYR A 43 -13.60 -19.36 7.09
N TRP A 44 -14.33 -19.91 6.12
CA TRP A 44 -14.30 -21.32 5.74
C TRP A 44 -13.30 -21.61 4.63
N ASN A 45 -12.99 -20.62 3.78
CA ASN A 45 -12.16 -20.78 2.59
C ASN A 45 -10.95 -19.82 2.56
N LYS A 46 -10.32 -19.61 3.71
CA LYS A 46 -9.28 -18.57 3.95
C LYS A 46 -8.25 -18.49 2.83
N LYS A 47 -7.61 -19.61 2.49
CA LYS A 47 -6.55 -19.63 1.47
C LYS A 47 -7.06 -19.13 0.12
N ALA A 48 -8.14 -19.72 -0.40
CA ALA A 48 -8.65 -19.35 -1.72
C ALA A 48 -9.11 -17.89 -1.78
N VAL A 49 -9.84 -17.44 -0.75
CA VAL A 49 -10.39 -16.08 -0.73
C VAL A 49 -9.31 -15.03 -0.51
N TYR A 50 -8.34 -15.27 0.37
CA TYR A 50 -7.26 -14.31 0.61
C TYR A 50 -6.25 -14.28 -0.53
N ASP A 51 -5.93 -15.43 -1.14
CA ASP A 51 -5.11 -15.48 -2.36
C ASP A 51 -5.78 -14.65 -3.48
N LEU A 52 -7.11 -14.74 -3.61
CA LEU A 52 -7.86 -13.93 -4.56
C LEU A 52 -7.84 -12.44 -4.20
N LEU A 53 -7.98 -12.08 -2.93
CA LEU A 53 -7.90 -10.68 -2.48
C LEU A 53 -6.53 -10.07 -2.79
N PHE A 54 -5.44 -10.79 -2.55
CA PHE A 54 -4.08 -10.35 -2.92
C PHE A 54 -3.94 -10.15 -4.43
N ARG A 55 -4.40 -11.11 -5.23
CA ARG A 55 -4.31 -11.03 -6.69
C ARG A 55 -5.14 -9.88 -7.25
N ALA A 56 -6.41 -9.79 -6.85
CA ALA A 56 -7.34 -8.76 -7.35
C ALA A 56 -6.88 -7.34 -6.99
N SER A 57 -6.37 -7.14 -5.77
CA SER A 57 -5.85 -5.82 -5.36
C SER A 57 -4.57 -5.44 -6.13
N ALA A 58 -3.63 -6.37 -6.30
CA ALA A 58 -2.42 -6.14 -7.09
C ALA A 58 -2.72 -5.90 -8.59
N GLU A 59 -3.62 -6.69 -9.18
CA GLU A 59 -4.06 -6.55 -10.56
C GLU A 59 -4.76 -5.20 -10.79
N THR A 60 -5.62 -4.77 -9.86
CA THR A 60 -6.29 -3.47 -9.94
C THR A 60 -5.26 -2.34 -9.98
N LEU A 61 -4.30 -2.34 -9.06
CA LEU A 61 -3.27 -1.30 -8.98
C LEU A 61 -2.35 -1.29 -10.21
N THR A 62 -1.87 -2.46 -10.64
CA THR A 62 -1.00 -2.56 -11.82
C THR A 62 -1.72 -2.17 -13.10
N THR A 63 -2.99 -2.53 -13.26
CA THR A 63 -3.81 -2.16 -14.42
C THR A 63 -3.98 -0.64 -14.51
N ILE A 64 -4.35 0.01 -13.40
CA ILE A 64 -4.53 1.47 -13.36
C ILE A 64 -3.21 2.19 -13.59
N ALA A 65 -2.12 1.71 -12.99
CA ALA A 65 -0.81 2.31 -13.13
C ALA A 65 -0.24 2.20 -14.56
N ALA A 66 -0.53 1.10 -15.27
CA ALA A 66 -0.07 0.88 -16.62
C ALA A 66 -0.78 1.77 -17.66
N ASP A 67 -1.98 2.29 -17.38
CA ASP A 67 -2.71 3.18 -18.29
C ASP A 67 -1.93 4.48 -18.55
N PRO A 68 -1.51 4.79 -19.80
CA PRO A 68 -0.81 6.02 -20.15
C PRO A 68 -1.62 7.30 -19.88
N LYS A 69 -2.95 7.21 -19.80
CA LYS A 69 -3.82 8.35 -19.40
C LYS A 69 -3.78 8.60 -17.88
N ARG A 70 -3.20 7.68 -17.12
CA ARG A 70 -2.97 7.77 -15.67
C ARG A 70 -1.48 7.99 -15.40
N LEU A 71 -0.77 6.94 -14.95
CA LEU A 71 0.66 7.02 -14.64
C LEU A 71 1.53 6.53 -15.82
N GLY A 72 1.09 5.49 -16.52
CA GLY A 72 1.84 4.88 -17.63
C GLY A 72 3.13 4.18 -17.18
N ALA A 73 3.14 3.58 -15.98
CA ALA A 73 4.33 2.99 -15.37
C ALA A 73 4.08 1.61 -14.76
N ARG A 74 5.15 0.82 -14.67
CA ARG A 74 5.22 -0.45 -13.93
C ARG A 74 5.58 -0.16 -12.48
N ILE A 75 4.59 -0.22 -11.60
CA ILE A 75 4.78 0.05 -10.16
C ILE A 75 5.22 -1.21 -9.41
N GLY A 76 5.97 -0.99 -8.32
CA GLY A 76 6.15 -1.97 -7.25
C GLY A 76 5.11 -1.74 -6.15
N MET A 77 4.90 -2.74 -5.28
CA MET A 77 4.03 -2.62 -4.12
C MET A 77 4.37 -3.67 -3.05
N THR A 78 4.10 -3.33 -1.79
CA THR A 78 4.18 -4.26 -0.65
C THR A 78 2.80 -4.42 -0.03
N ASN A 79 2.31 -5.66 0.02
CA ASN A 79 0.94 -5.96 0.43
C ASN A 79 0.95 -6.73 1.76
N VAL A 80 0.12 -6.31 2.72
CA VAL A 80 -0.02 -6.94 4.04
C VAL A 80 -1.49 -7.22 4.33
N LEU A 81 -1.83 -8.48 4.61
CA LEU A 81 -3.18 -8.90 4.97
C LEU A 81 -3.44 -8.68 6.46
N HIS A 82 -4.51 -7.98 6.77
CA HIS A 82 -5.11 -7.91 8.09
C HIS A 82 -6.50 -8.59 8.06
N THR A 83 -6.79 -9.44 9.03
CA THR A 83 -8.06 -10.19 9.08
C THR A 83 -9.04 -9.68 10.14
N TRP A 84 -8.63 -8.76 10.99
CA TRP A 84 -9.42 -8.25 12.11
C TRP A 84 -9.48 -6.72 12.08
N GLY A 85 -10.66 -6.17 12.34
CA GLY A 85 -10.86 -4.75 12.55
C GLY A 85 -10.52 -4.32 13.99
N SER A 86 -10.57 -3.02 14.26
CA SER A 86 -10.31 -2.45 15.60
C SER A 86 -11.27 -2.97 16.67
N ALA A 87 -12.50 -3.32 16.29
CA ALA A 87 -13.50 -3.95 17.16
C ALA A 87 -13.32 -5.47 17.34
N LEU A 88 -12.19 -6.04 16.86
CA LEU A 88 -11.93 -7.48 16.83
C LEU A 88 -13.01 -8.30 16.11
N THR A 89 -13.68 -7.68 15.13
CA THR A 89 -14.55 -8.37 14.19
C THR A 89 -13.75 -8.82 12.98
N HIS A 90 -14.14 -9.95 12.39
CA HIS A 90 -13.49 -10.43 11.17
C HIS A 90 -13.78 -9.47 10.03
N HIS A 91 -12.70 -8.91 9.50
CA HIS A 91 -12.73 -7.82 8.55
C HIS A 91 -11.48 -7.93 7.67
N PRO A 92 -11.43 -8.87 6.72
CA PRO A 92 -10.24 -9.06 5.88
C PRO A 92 -10.04 -7.87 4.95
N HIS A 93 -8.86 -7.27 5.04
CA HIS A 93 -8.41 -6.19 4.19
C HIS A 93 -6.90 -6.31 3.95
N VAL A 94 -6.46 -5.87 2.77
CA VAL A 94 -5.03 -5.78 2.44
C VAL A 94 -4.63 -4.32 2.45
N HIS A 95 -3.64 -4.00 3.27
CA HIS A 95 -2.92 -2.74 3.24
C HIS A 95 -1.79 -2.84 2.24
N ILE A 96 -1.71 -1.88 1.34
CA ILE A 96 -0.72 -1.85 0.26
C ILE A 96 0.04 -0.55 0.34
N ILE A 97 1.36 -0.65 0.37
CA ILE A 97 2.27 0.50 0.26
C ILE A 97 2.79 0.54 -1.17
N VAL A 98 2.53 1.65 -1.87
CA VAL A 98 2.90 1.86 -3.27
C VAL A 98 3.83 3.07 -3.36
N PRO A 99 5.03 2.95 -3.95
CA PRO A 99 5.86 4.11 -4.26
C PRO A 99 5.15 5.04 -5.24
N GLY A 100 5.40 6.34 -5.13
CA GLY A 100 4.80 7.40 -5.94
C GLY A 100 5.39 7.49 -7.34
N GLY A 101 5.38 6.36 -8.05
CA GLY A 101 5.93 6.19 -9.37
C GLY A 101 6.29 4.73 -9.66
N GLY A 102 6.81 4.50 -10.85
CA GLY A 102 7.26 3.18 -11.28
C GLY A 102 8.27 3.26 -12.42
N LEU A 103 8.72 2.11 -12.90
CA LEU A 103 9.56 2.03 -14.09
C LEU A 103 8.74 2.29 -15.35
N SER A 104 9.33 2.92 -16.35
CA SER A 104 8.74 2.99 -17.68
C SER A 104 8.48 1.57 -18.24
N PRO A 105 7.57 1.41 -19.21
CA PRO A 105 7.27 0.08 -19.77
C PRO A 105 8.51 -0.67 -20.30
N ASP A 106 9.48 0.07 -20.85
CA ASP A 106 10.78 -0.41 -21.33
C ASP A 106 11.87 -0.52 -20.23
N SER A 107 11.53 -0.20 -18.98
CA SER A 107 12.41 -0.22 -17.80
C SER A 107 13.64 0.70 -17.86
N THR A 108 13.68 1.68 -18.76
CA THR A 108 14.86 2.55 -18.95
C THR A 108 14.87 3.76 -18.02
N ARG A 109 13.73 4.17 -17.46
CA ARG A 109 13.62 5.36 -16.61
C ARG A 109 12.51 5.25 -15.56
N TRP A 110 12.60 6.10 -14.54
CA TRP A 110 11.52 6.29 -13.57
C TRP A 110 10.44 7.23 -14.12
N ILE A 111 9.18 6.93 -13.79
CA ILE A 111 8.01 7.78 -14.01
C ILE A 111 7.39 8.06 -12.65
N GLY A 112 7.57 9.27 -12.16
CA GLY A 112 6.98 9.72 -10.89
C GLY A 112 5.51 10.10 -11.04
N CYS A 113 4.74 9.93 -9.95
CA CYS A 113 3.44 10.57 -9.82
C CYS A 113 3.58 12.08 -9.91
N ARG A 114 2.54 12.76 -10.40
CA ARG A 114 2.47 14.22 -10.32
C ARG A 114 2.42 14.61 -8.84
N PRO A 115 3.20 15.60 -8.39
CA PRO A 115 3.11 16.08 -7.02
C PRO A 115 1.67 16.47 -6.68
N GLY A 116 1.22 16.11 -5.48
CA GLY A 116 -0.03 16.66 -4.94
C GLY A 116 0.05 18.18 -4.82
N VAL A 117 -1.10 18.85 -4.72
CA VAL A 117 -1.13 20.28 -4.37
C VAL A 117 -0.46 20.45 -2.99
N PRO A 118 0.53 21.34 -2.83
CA PRO A 118 1.19 21.53 -1.54
C PRO A 118 0.17 21.81 -0.42
N GLY A 119 0.25 21.06 0.68
CA GLY A 119 -0.58 21.28 1.87
C GLY A 119 -1.81 20.37 2.03
N ARG A 120 -2.09 19.47 1.09
CA ARG A 120 -3.00 18.33 1.33
C ARG A 120 -2.19 17.07 1.56
N HIS A 121 -1.95 16.74 2.82
CA HIS A 121 -1.67 15.35 3.18
C HIS A 121 -2.99 14.55 3.12
N PRO A 122 -2.98 13.30 2.61
CA PRO A 122 -4.13 12.41 2.72
C PRO A 122 -4.53 12.13 4.17
#